data_AF-A0A7X9QEC7-F1
#
_entry.id   AF-A0A7X9QEC7-F1
#
_cell.length_a   1.000
_cell.length_b   1.000
_cell.length_c   1.000
_cell.angle_alpha   90.00
_cell.angle_beta   90.00
_cell.angle_gamma   90.00
#
_symmetry.space_group_name_H-M   'P 1'
#
loop_
_entity.id
_entity.type
_entity.pdbx_description
1 polymer ?
#
loop_
_entity_poly.entity_id
_entity_poly.type
_entity_poly.pdbx_seq_one_letter_code
_entity_poly.pdbx_strand_id
1 'polypeptide(L)'
;MLAALLAFALFVGWQVAQPLRAFADGPTTFSNTASIAIPATGSPDQIGPASPYPSNVSVSGMAGLVSKVTVTFHNLTHGILNDVDALVVAPGGANLVVLSDASVESG
;
A
#
# COMPACT_ATOMS: atom_id res chain seq x y z
N MET A 1 -50.68 40.27 0.54
CA MET A 1 -49.40 39.67 0.08
C MET A 1 -49.06 38.57 1.06
N LEU A 2 -49.43 37.34 0.76
CA LEU A 2 -49.53 36.22 1.71
C LEU A 2 -48.48 35.15 1.36
N ALA A 3 -47.66 34.80 2.36
CA ALA A 3 -46.83 33.60 2.55
C ALA A 3 -46.03 33.04 1.34
N ALA A 4 -44.70 33.15 1.44
CA ALA A 4 -43.72 32.56 0.54
C ALA A 4 -43.85 31.03 0.42
N LEU A 5 -43.85 30.57 -0.84
CA LEU A 5 -43.89 29.16 -1.21
C LEU A 5 -42.69 28.39 -0.63
N LEU A 6 -43.03 27.35 0.12
CA LEU A 6 -42.43 26.01 0.09
C LEU A 6 -40.99 25.97 -0.46
N ALA A 7 -40.02 26.12 0.45
CA ALA A 7 -38.62 25.81 0.19
C ALA A 7 -38.48 24.32 -0.14
N PHE A 8 -38.59 24.02 -1.44
CA PHE A 8 -37.95 22.95 -2.20
C PHE A 8 -37.36 21.78 -1.40
N ALA A 9 -38.22 21.06 -0.68
CA ALA A 9 -37.89 19.78 -0.10
C ALA A 9 -37.92 18.72 -1.19
N LEU A 10 -36.87 18.62 -2.03
CA LEU A 10 -36.68 17.47 -2.93
C LEU A 10 -35.28 17.37 -3.59
N PHE A 11 -34.21 17.70 -2.86
CA PHE A 11 -32.85 17.26 -3.22
C PHE A 11 -32.24 16.28 -2.19
N VAL A 12 -33.09 15.62 -1.40
CA VAL A 12 -32.65 14.70 -0.32
C VAL A 12 -32.74 13.22 -0.74
N GLY A 13 -33.33 12.90 -1.90
CA GLY A 13 -33.69 11.53 -2.27
C GLY A 13 -32.76 10.78 -3.23
N TRP A 14 -31.70 11.42 -3.76
CA TRP A 14 -30.77 10.81 -4.73
C TRP A 14 -29.32 11.18 -4.43
N GLN A 15 -28.89 10.90 -3.21
CA GLN A 15 -27.48 10.58 -3.02
C GLN A 15 -27.41 9.07 -3.16
N VAL A 16 -27.10 8.59 -4.38
CA VAL A 16 -26.45 7.28 -4.50
C VAL A 16 -25.30 7.36 -3.51
N ALA A 17 -25.34 6.56 -2.45
CA ALA A 17 -24.28 6.52 -1.47
C ALA A 17 -23.00 6.17 -2.24
N GLN A 18 -22.23 7.19 -2.62
CA GLN A 18 -20.93 6.97 -3.21
C GLN A 18 -20.15 6.23 -2.13
N PRO A 19 -19.47 5.11 -2.45
CA PRO A 19 -18.60 4.49 -1.47
C PRO A 19 -17.69 5.60 -0.95
N LEU A 20 -17.68 5.81 0.37
CA LEU A 20 -16.88 6.85 1.00
C LEU A 20 -15.47 6.72 0.43
N ARG A 21 -15.03 7.72 -0.35
CA ARG A 21 -13.66 7.73 -0.85
C ARG A 21 -12.75 7.59 0.35
N ALA A 22 -11.66 6.83 0.22
CA ALA A 22 -10.68 6.75 1.29
C ALA A 22 -10.29 8.17 1.69
N PHE A 23 -10.41 8.47 2.98
CA PHE A 23 -10.00 9.75 3.55
C PHE A 23 -8.91 9.47 4.56
N ALA A 24 -7.91 10.36 4.60
CA ALA A 24 -6.82 10.29 5.53
C ALA A 24 -6.93 11.47 6.50
N ASP A 25 -7.01 11.20 7.79
CA ASP A 25 -6.89 12.21 8.87
C ASP A 25 -5.42 12.31 9.34
N GLY A 26 -4.49 11.97 8.46
CA GLY A 26 -3.08 11.76 8.76
C GLY A 26 -2.23 11.57 7.50
N PRO A 27 -0.97 11.12 7.64
CA PRO A 27 -0.10 10.90 6.49
C PRO A 27 -0.65 9.81 5.56
N THR A 28 -0.35 9.94 4.27
CA THR A 28 -0.67 8.91 3.25
C THR A 28 0.55 8.15 2.78
N THR A 29 1.73 8.48 3.34
CA THR A 29 3.01 7.81 3.11
C THR A 29 3.57 7.40 4.45
N PHE A 30 3.95 6.12 4.54
CA PHE A 30 4.51 5.50 5.73
C PHE A 30 5.76 4.72 5.31
N SER A 31 6.75 4.65 6.20
CA SER A 31 8.00 3.96 5.91
C SER A 31 8.55 3.23 7.14
N ASN A 32 9.35 2.21 6.89
CA ASN A 32 10.26 1.63 7.87
C ASN A 32 11.68 1.99 7.44
N THR A 33 12.47 2.56 8.35
CA THR A 33 13.86 2.97 8.08
C THR A 33 14.87 1.87 8.39
N ALA A 34 14.45 0.74 8.96
CA ALA A 34 15.32 -0.41 9.17
C ALA A 34 15.78 -0.99 7.83
N SER A 35 17.08 -1.28 7.73
CA SER A 35 17.65 -1.97 6.57
C SER A 35 17.08 -3.37 6.43
N ILE A 36 16.88 -3.82 5.20
CA ILE A 36 16.44 -5.18 4.85
C ILE A 36 17.57 -5.84 4.09
N ALA A 37 18.22 -6.84 4.69
CA ALA A 37 19.23 -7.66 4.05
C ALA A 37 18.56 -8.74 3.18
N ILE A 38 19.02 -8.90 1.94
CA ILE A 38 18.47 -9.87 0.97
C ILE A 38 19.64 -10.68 0.39
N PRO A 39 19.74 -12.00 0.69
CA PRO A 39 19.06 -12.67 1.81
C PRO A 39 19.59 -12.16 3.18
N ALA A 40 19.07 -12.71 4.28
CA ALA A 40 19.59 -12.43 5.61
C ALA A 40 21.13 -12.63 5.71
N THR A 41 21.81 -11.74 6.45
CA THR A 41 23.26 -11.84 6.68
C THR A 41 23.63 -13.18 7.28
N GLY A 42 24.61 -13.87 6.68
CA GLY A 42 25.07 -15.17 7.13
C GLY A 42 24.23 -16.35 6.61
N SER A 43 23.30 -16.13 5.68
CA SER A 43 22.58 -17.24 5.05
C SER A 43 23.52 -18.15 4.25
N PRO A 44 23.40 -19.49 4.38
CA PRO A 44 24.18 -20.44 3.57
C PRO A 44 24.00 -20.16 2.09
N ASP A 45 25.11 -20.15 1.35
CA ASP A 45 25.16 -19.95 -0.10
C ASP A 45 24.46 -18.67 -0.61
N GLN A 46 24.20 -17.70 0.28
CA GLN A 46 23.38 -16.52 -0.01
C GLN A 46 21.98 -16.87 -0.54
N ILE A 47 21.34 -17.88 0.04
CA ILE A 47 19.95 -18.28 -0.26
C ILE A 47 19.11 -18.22 1.01
N GLY A 48 17.92 -17.62 0.96
CA GLY A 48 16.99 -17.62 2.09
C GLY A 48 16.13 -16.36 2.17
N PRO A 49 15.30 -16.23 3.22
CA PRO A 49 14.46 -15.06 3.40
C PRO A 49 15.30 -13.81 3.69
N ALA A 50 14.71 -12.64 3.43
CA ALA A 50 15.27 -11.38 3.85
C ALA A 50 15.28 -11.24 5.40
N SER A 51 16.06 -10.29 5.93
CA SER A 51 16.03 -9.93 7.35
C SER A 51 16.03 -8.40 7.54
N PRO A 52 15.00 -7.83 8.20
CA PRO A 52 13.84 -8.50 8.76
C PRO A 52 12.86 -8.98 7.67
N TYR A 53 12.17 -10.08 7.94
CA TYR A 53 11.01 -10.54 7.18
C TYR A 53 9.94 -11.07 8.14
N PRO A 54 8.78 -10.42 8.28
CA PRO A 54 8.34 -9.22 7.55
C PRO A 54 9.06 -7.93 7.99
N SER A 55 9.04 -6.92 7.12
CA SER A 55 9.35 -5.52 7.48
C SER A 55 8.04 -4.77 7.75
N ASN A 56 7.64 -4.70 9.01
CA ASN A 56 6.35 -4.10 9.38
C ASN A 56 6.39 -2.56 9.33
N VAL A 57 5.37 -1.96 8.72
CA VAL A 57 5.11 -0.51 8.72
C VAL A 57 3.79 -0.26 9.45
N SER A 58 3.82 0.54 10.52
CA SER A 58 2.60 0.92 11.25
C SER A 58 1.83 1.99 10.47
N VAL A 59 0.61 1.67 10.08
CA VAL A 59 -0.29 2.57 9.34
C VAL A 59 -1.48 2.93 10.24
N SER A 60 -1.79 4.22 10.32
CA SER A 60 -2.94 4.75 11.09
C SER A 60 -3.53 5.99 10.39
N GLY A 61 -4.73 6.41 10.78
CA GLY A 61 -5.38 7.60 10.22
C GLY A 61 -5.97 7.42 8.81
N MET A 62 -5.98 6.19 8.27
CA MET A 62 -6.60 5.85 6.99
C MET A 62 -7.98 5.23 7.20
N ALA A 63 -9.03 5.82 6.63
CA ALA A 63 -10.40 5.32 6.69
C ALA A 63 -11.00 5.12 5.29
N GLY A 64 -11.98 4.22 5.17
CA GLY A 64 -12.63 3.89 3.89
C GLY A 64 -11.90 2.83 3.08
N LEU A 65 -12.34 2.62 1.83
CA LEU A 65 -11.79 1.59 0.94
C LEU A 65 -10.48 2.06 0.28
N VAL A 66 -9.36 1.43 0.65
CA VAL A 66 -8.07 1.64 -0.03
C VAL A 66 -8.11 0.99 -1.40
N SER A 67 -8.05 1.80 -2.46
CA SER A 67 -8.12 1.32 -3.86
C SER A 67 -6.78 1.29 -4.59
N LYS A 68 -5.74 1.92 -4.03
CA LYS A 68 -4.39 1.97 -4.59
C LYS A 68 -3.36 1.94 -3.47
N VAL A 69 -2.32 1.14 -3.66
CA VAL A 69 -1.11 1.12 -2.83
C VAL A 69 0.08 1.32 -3.76
N THR A 70 1.00 2.21 -3.38
CA THR A 70 2.29 2.37 -4.04
C THR A 70 3.36 1.87 -3.08
N VAL A 71 4.21 0.95 -3.53
CA VAL A 71 5.38 0.48 -2.77
C VAL A 71 6.63 1.10 -3.37
N THR A 72 7.47 1.68 -2.52
CA THR A 72 8.77 2.23 -2.90
C THR A 72 9.85 1.49 -2.13
N PHE A 73 10.77 0.85 -2.85
CA PHE A 73 12.00 0.32 -2.26
C PHE A 73 13.09 1.38 -2.32
N HIS A 74 13.52 1.85 -1.15
CA HIS A 74 14.60 2.83 -1.06
C HIS A 74 15.95 2.13 -1.10
N ASN A 75 16.83 2.57 -2.02
CA ASN A 75 18.20 2.07 -2.12
C ASN A 75 18.28 0.54 -2.29
N LEU A 76 17.40 -0.03 -3.14
CA LEU A 76 17.41 -1.45 -3.45
C LEU A 76 18.68 -1.81 -4.23
N THR A 77 19.50 -2.67 -3.63
CA THR A 77 20.71 -3.22 -4.24
C THR A 77 20.74 -4.74 -4.04
N HIS A 78 20.89 -5.49 -5.14
CA HIS A 78 21.05 -6.95 -5.13
C HIS A 78 21.85 -7.36 -6.37
N GLY A 79 22.66 -8.43 -6.28
CA GLY A 79 23.53 -8.85 -7.39
C GLY A 79 22.75 -9.28 -8.63
N ILE A 80 21.58 -9.89 -8.43
CA ILE A 80 20.66 -10.34 -9.47
C ILE A 80 19.25 -9.97 -9.00
N LEU A 81 18.63 -8.95 -9.60
CA LEU A 81 17.29 -8.51 -9.15
C LEU A 81 16.21 -9.55 -9.43
N ASN A 82 16.42 -10.46 -10.38
CA ASN A 82 15.52 -11.56 -10.66
C ASN A 82 15.38 -12.55 -9.48
N ASP A 83 16.36 -12.58 -8.58
CA ASP A 83 16.32 -13.44 -7.38
C ASP A 83 15.53 -12.80 -6.22
N VAL A 84 15.00 -11.58 -6.42
CA VAL A 84 14.27 -10.84 -5.39
C VAL A 84 12.77 -10.89 -5.65
N ASP A 85 12.07 -11.62 -4.79
CA ASP A 85 10.61 -11.59 -4.70
C ASP A 85 10.16 -10.74 -3.51
N ALA A 86 9.15 -9.88 -3.73
CA ALA A 86 8.55 -9.07 -2.67
C ALA A 86 7.02 -9.13 -2.70
N LEU A 87 6.45 -9.30 -1.51
CA LEU A 87 5.02 -9.36 -1.24
C LEU A 87 4.64 -8.26 -0.24
N VAL A 88 3.56 -7.54 -0.49
CA VAL A 88 2.94 -6.65 0.50
C VAL A 88 1.70 -7.32 1.09
N VAL A 89 1.53 -7.22 2.41
CA VAL A 89 0.37 -7.75 3.14
C VAL A 89 -0.33 -6.62 3.87
N ALA A 90 -1.61 -6.44 3.61
CA ALA A 90 -2.46 -5.47 4.27
C ALA A 90 -2.77 -5.91 5.71
N PRO A 91 -3.14 -4.99 6.63
CA PRO A 91 -3.53 -5.33 8.00
C PRO A 91 -4.66 -6.37 8.12
N GLY A 92 -5.54 -6.45 7.12
CA GLY A 92 -6.60 -7.46 7.03
C GLY A 92 -6.19 -8.80 6.40
N GLY A 93 -4.90 -8.99 6.09
CA GLY A 93 -4.35 -10.23 5.54
C GLY A 93 -4.37 -10.36 4.01
N ALA A 94 -5.05 -9.47 3.29
CA ALA A 94 -4.98 -9.41 1.82
C ALA A 94 -3.54 -9.14 1.37
N ASN A 95 -3.06 -9.81 0.33
CA ASN A 95 -1.69 -9.72 -0.12
C ASN A 95 -1.57 -9.48 -1.64
N LEU A 96 -0.43 -8.94 -2.05
CA LEU A 96 -0.08 -8.65 -3.45
C LEU A 96 1.43 -8.81 -3.66
N VAL A 97 1.83 -9.62 -4.65
CA VAL A 97 3.22 -9.66 -5.12
C VAL A 97 3.50 -8.36 -5.87
N VAL A 98 4.48 -7.61 -5.40
CA VAL A 98 4.84 -6.27 -5.93
C VAL A 98 6.15 -6.27 -6.71
N LEU A 99 6.97 -7.31 -6.55
CA LEU A 99 8.18 -7.57 -7.33
C LEU A 99 8.35 -9.08 -7.42
N SER A 100 8.59 -9.57 -8.63
CA SER A 100 9.01 -10.94 -8.91
C SER A 100 9.55 -10.97 -10.33
N ASP A 101 10.52 -11.86 -10.60
CA ASP A 101 11.14 -12.03 -11.92
C ASP A 101 11.60 -10.72 -12.57
N ALA A 102 12.23 -9.86 -11.77
CA ALA A 102 12.76 -8.57 -12.23
C ALA A 102 14.04 -8.77 -13.05
N SER A 103 13.88 -9.23 -14.29
CA SER A 103 14.97 -9.36 -15.25
C SER A 103 15.33 -8.02 -15.89
N VAL A 104 16.62 -7.85 -16.22
CA VAL A 104 17.04 -6.85 -17.20
C VAL A 104 17.01 -7.51 -18.58
N GLU A 105 16.10 -7.10 -19.44
CA GLU A 105 16.17 -7.40 -20.87
C GLU A 105 17.35 -6.61 -21.45
N SER A 106 18.43 -7.31 -21.81
CA SER A 106 19.44 -6.77 -22.72
C SER A 106 18.97 -7.03 -24.14
N GLY A 107 18.52 -5.98 -24.82
CA GLY A 107 18.26 -5.99 -26.26
C GLY A 107 19.53 -6.09 -27.09
#